data_AF-A0A8T3Y4G7-F1
#
_entry.id   AF-A0A8T3Y4G7-F1
#
_cell.length_a   1.000
_cell.length_b   1.000
_cell.length_c   1.000
_cell.angle_alpha   90.00
_cell.angle_beta   90.00
_cell.angle_gamma   90.00
#
_symmetry.space_group_name_H-M   'P 1'
#
loop_
_entity.id
_entity.type
_entity.pdbx_description
1 polymer ?
#
loop_
_entity_poly.entity_id
_entity_poly.type
_entity_poly.pdbx_seq_one_letter_code
_entity_poly.pdbx_strand_id
1 'polypeptide(L)'
;MGKNISIGIGVSAKPDAYAAGKEAALASLKGLPKTPTITYIFFAGDYDPYALSKGLKDALPRSEFVGGSADSVFHNEKILSKGVVAVSLYSEYLHVGVASVENASKAPRKLAKKAIMDALGKVPIDKYVDPYLMFTRMKESSVRWMVKLPSFFITLLTRGIRLPVMGDEKEIIRGISEVTGLQVPIWGGSFGTDGMNVLLGKPYDIWMLHSGKVMKDGLIVLFNTTSLLYSQSMQNGCAPTKKTGFVSKVSNGGFVVEEISNQNVVDWYANQLGVKRDAFLKDVRILTQLNPLGVPDLFGGFIIRGGGIPMGKGLAYVAPLSEGWPVYVMEGDAKHLLTASDRIKDDIANYMQTADKPALALTTLCVTRKIVLQKDTGKEIAKLRKNLGTKDVAGFVCFGETGSRPGQQAMFEHVTLNVFNLYDKLMTKMD
;
A
#
# COMPACT_ATOMS: atom_id res chain seq x y z
N MET A 1 10.35 -25.30 -4.69
CA MET A 1 8.93 -25.01 -4.38
C MET A 1 8.79 -25.00 -2.88
N GLY A 2 7.94 -24.12 -2.34
CA GLY A 2 7.59 -24.16 -0.92
C GLY A 2 6.65 -25.35 -0.64
N LYS A 3 6.54 -25.72 0.63
CA LYS A 3 5.72 -26.84 1.09
C LYS A 3 4.22 -26.51 1.10
N ASN A 4 3.88 -25.28 1.48
CA ASN A 4 2.50 -24.80 1.67
C ASN A 4 2.14 -23.68 0.69
N ILE A 5 3.12 -22.91 0.22
CA ILE A 5 2.93 -21.85 -0.79
C ILE A 5 3.98 -21.95 -1.90
N SER A 6 3.54 -21.77 -3.15
CA SER A 6 4.41 -21.59 -4.31
C SER A 6 4.24 -20.18 -4.86
N ILE A 7 5.36 -19.55 -5.18
CA ILE A 7 5.43 -18.14 -5.55
C ILE A 7 6.25 -18.06 -6.84
N GLY A 8 5.73 -17.34 -7.82
CA GLY A 8 6.44 -17.01 -9.03
C GLY A 8 6.40 -15.52 -9.29
N ILE A 9 7.55 -14.95 -9.66
CA ILE A 9 7.72 -13.51 -9.92
C ILE A 9 8.23 -13.36 -11.35
N GLY A 10 7.53 -12.56 -12.13
CA GLY A 10 7.90 -12.22 -13.49
C GLY A 10 8.13 -10.72 -13.63
N VAL A 11 9.17 -10.37 -14.39
CA VAL A 11 9.52 -8.96 -14.66
C VAL A 11 9.71 -8.79 -16.15
N SER A 12 9.12 -7.74 -16.73
CA SER A 12 9.36 -7.34 -18.11
C SER A 12 9.69 -5.85 -18.20
N ALA A 13 10.58 -5.51 -19.11
CA ALA A 13 10.89 -4.14 -19.50
C ALA A 13 10.72 -3.93 -21.02
N LYS A 14 9.93 -4.80 -21.68
CA LYS A 14 9.68 -4.67 -23.12
C LYS A 14 8.96 -3.36 -23.42
N PRO A 15 9.28 -2.68 -24.52
CA PRO A 15 8.63 -1.42 -24.87
C PRO A 15 7.18 -1.60 -25.30
N ASP A 16 6.85 -2.71 -25.96
CA ASP A 16 5.47 -3.03 -26.35
C ASP A 16 4.63 -3.50 -25.14
N ALA A 17 3.47 -2.87 -24.95
CA ALA A 17 2.61 -3.08 -23.79
C ALA A 17 2.05 -4.51 -23.71
N TYR A 18 1.60 -5.06 -24.85
CA TYR A 18 1.09 -6.43 -24.92
C TYR A 18 2.18 -7.44 -24.60
N ALA A 19 3.33 -7.33 -25.25
CA ALA A 19 4.47 -8.22 -25.04
C ALA A 19 5.02 -8.13 -23.62
N ALA A 20 5.05 -6.94 -23.02
CA ALA A 20 5.49 -6.73 -21.64
C ALA A 20 4.57 -7.41 -20.64
N GLY A 21 3.25 -7.20 -20.77
CA GLY A 21 2.25 -7.88 -19.93
C GLY A 21 2.33 -9.40 -20.07
N LYS A 22 2.39 -9.90 -21.30
CA LYS A 22 2.48 -11.35 -21.59
C LYS A 22 3.76 -11.98 -21.05
N GLU A 23 4.90 -11.33 -21.24
CA GLU A 23 6.19 -11.83 -20.74
C GLU A 23 6.23 -11.88 -19.21
N ALA A 24 5.82 -10.80 -18.53
CA ALA A 24 5.81 -10.76 -17.07
C ALA A 24 4.88 -11.86 -16.51
N ALA A 25 3.67 -12.02 -17.06
CA ALA A 25 2.75 -13.06 -16.62
C ALA A 25 3.29 -14.49 -16.89
N LEU A 26 3.79 -14.78 -18.09
CA LEU A 26 4.35 -16.12 -18.37
C LEU A 26 5.56 -16.43 -17.50
N ALA A 27 6.38 -15.42 -17.19
CA ALA A 27 7.51 -15.58 -16.26
C ALA A 27 7.04 -15.85 -14.82
N SER A 28 5.99 -15.19 -14.34
CA SER A 28 5.45 -15.42 -12.98
C SER A 28 4.78 -16.78 -12.81
N LEU A 29 4.39 -17.44 -13.90
CA LEU A 29 3.85 -18.81 -13.88
C LEU A 29 4.94 -19.89 -13.77
N LYS A 30 6.21 -19.57 -14.07
CA LYS A 30 7.28 -20.56 -14.05
C LYS A 30 7.50 -21.09 -12.64
N GLY A 31 7.45 -22.41 -12.49
CA GLY A 31 7.69 -23.09 -11.21
C GLY A 31 6.46 -23.16 -10.30
N LEU A 32 5.29 -22.70 -10.74
CA LEU A 32 4.03 -22.97 -10.06
C LEU A 32 3.50 -24.36 -10.43
N PRO A 33 2.99 -25.14 -9.46
CA PRO A 33 2.51 -26.50 -9.73
C PRO A 33 1.13 -26.54 -10.39
N LYS A 34 0.31 -25.49 -10.23
CA LYS A 34 -1.04 -25.36 -10.78
C LYS A 34 -1.32 -23.88 -11.13
N THR A 35 -2.52 -23.61 -11.63
CA THR A 35 -3.03 -22.25 -11.83
C THR A 35 -2.91 -21.44 -10.52
N PRO A 36 -2.40 -20.20 -10.57
CA PRO A 36 -2.31 -19.35 -9.39
C PRO A 36 -3.68 -19.14 -8.74
N THR A 37 -3.69 -19.09 -7.41
CA THR A 37 -4.82 -18.60 -6.61
C THR A 37 -5.11 -17.14 -6.95
N ILE A 38 -4.07 -16.32 -7.08
CA ILE A 38 -4.16 -14.90 -7.44
C ILE A 38 -2.85 -14.44 -8.08
N THR A 39 -2.92 -13.49 -9.02
CA THR A 39 -1.76 -12.79 -9.54
C THR A 39 -1.88 -11.28 -9.33
N TYR A 40 -0.89 -10.67 -8.68
CA TYR A 40 -0.75 -9.22 -8.55
C TYR A 40 0.06 -8.68 -9.71
N ILE A 41 -0.42 -7.61 -10.35
CA ILE A 41 0.23 -6.96 -11.49
C ILE A 41 0.49 -5.50 -11.19
N PHE A 42 1.74 -5.08 -11.28
CA PHE A 42 2.12 -3.69 -11.16
C PHE A 42 2.84 -3.27 -12.44
N PHE A 43 2.55 -2.08 -12.96
CA PHE A 43 3.29 -1.55 -14.08
C PHE A 43 3.61 -0.07 -13.92
N ALA A 44 4.73 0.35 -14.49
CA ALA A 44 5.17 1.73 -14.54
C ALA A 44 5.56 2.10 -15.98
N GLY A 45 5.46 3.39 -16.28
CA GLY A 45 5.70 3.94 -17.61
C GLY A 45 4.42 4.15 -18.43
N ASP A 46 4.62 4.48 -19.70
CA ASP A 46 3.63 4.92 -20.68
C ASP A 46 2.97 3.76 -21.45
N TYR A 47 2.77 2.62 -20.80
CA TYR A 47 2.12 1.47 -21.43
C TYR A 47 0.64 1.76 -21.74
N ASP A 48 0.17 1.35 -22.92
CA ASP A 48 -1.26 1.24 -23.20
C ASP A 48 -1.87 0.18 -22.27
N PRO A 49 -2.74 0.57 -21.32
CA PRO A 49 -3.31 -0.36 -20.35
C PRO A 49 -4.20 -1.42 -21.00
N TYR A 50 -4.81 -1.14 -22.16
CA TYR A 50 -5.67 -2.09 -22.84
C TYR A 50 -4.85 -3.18 -23.54
N ALA A 51 -3.80 -2.81 -24.27
CA ALA A 51 -2.85 -3.76 -24.84
C ALA A 51 -2.14 -4.60 -23.77
N LEU A 52 -1.70 -3.97 -22.67
CA LEU A 52 -1.10 -4.65 -21.52
C LEU A 52 -2.08 -5.64 -20.88
N SER A 53 -3.32 -5.21 -20.61
CA SER A 53 -4.39 -6.05 -20.06
C SER A 53 -4.70 -7.25 -20.96
N LYS A 54 -4.70 -7.05 -22.29
CA LYS A 54 -4.85 -8.13 -23.26
C LYS A 54 -3.71 -9.14 -23.19
N GLY A 55 -2.45 -8.67 -23.13
CA GLY A 55 -1.28 -9.54 -22.99
C GLY A 55 -1.31 -10.39 -21.71
N LEU A 56 -1.74 -9.80 -20.59
CA LEU A 56 -1.96 -10.50 -19.33
C LEU A 56 -3.06 -11.55 -19.46
N LYS A 57 -4.22 -11.19 -20.02
CA LYS A 57 -5.36 -12.09 -20.17
C LYS A 57 -5.04 -13.31 -21.04
N ASP A 58 -4.25 -13.13 -22.09
CA ASP A 58 -3.80 -14.23 -22.95
C ASP A 58 -2.85 -15.20 -22.22
N ALA A 59 -2.04 -14.68 -21.29
CA ALA A 59 -1.13 -15.50 -20.48
C ALA A 59 -1.81 -16.12 -19.24
N LEU A 60 -2.86 -15.49 -18.72
CA LEU A 60 -3.57 -15.85 -17.49
C LEU A 60 -5.06 -16.15 -17.74
N PRO A 61 -5.43 -17.01 -18.72
CA PRO A 61 -6.83 -17.16 -19.13
C PRO A 61 -7.74 -17.77 -18.05
N ARG A 62 -7.16 -18.42 -17.04
CA ARG A 62 -7.85 -19.10 -15.94
C ARG A 62 -7.44 -18.61 -14.56
N SER A 63 -6.58 -17.60 -14.48
CA SER A 63 -6.13 -17.02 -13.21
C SER A 63 -6.79 -15.67 -13.02
N GLU A 64 -7.31 -15.44 -11.83
CA GLU A 64 -7.69 -14.09 -11.43
C GLU A 64 -6.43 -13.22 -11.29
N PHE A 65 -6.48 -11.98 -11.79
CA PHE A 65 -5.40 -11.03 -11.61
C PHE A 65 -5.92 -9.63 -11.31
N VAL A 66 -5.19 -8.93 -10.43
CA VAL A 66 -5.50 -7.58 -9.99
C VAL A 66 -4.25 -6.71 -10.05
N GLY A 67 -4.41 -5.42 -10.28
CA GLY A 67 -3.23 -4.59 -10.46
C GLY A 67 -3.50 -3.17 -10.88
N GLY A 68 -2.44 -2.46 -11.23
CA GLY A 68 -2.53 -1.08 -11.67
C GLY A 68 -1.20 -0.41 -11.94
N SER A 69 -1.30 0.83 -12.40
CA SER A 69 -0.16 1.69 -12.70
C SER A 69 0.47 2.23 -11.42
N ALA A 70 1.76 2.49 -11.48
CA ALA A 70 2.57 2.98 -10.38
C ALA A 70 3.63 3.97 -10.90
N ASP A 71 4.27 4.71 -9.99
CA ASP A 71 5.42 5.54 -10.35
C ASP A 71 6.63 4.67 -10.78
N SER A 72 6.82 3.55 -10.10
CA SER A 72 7.84 2.56 -10.39
C SER A 72 7.41 1.21 -9.84
N VAL A 73 7.95 0.15 -10.41
CA VAL A 73 7.76 -1.23 -9.93
C VAL A 73 9.10 -1.83 -9.57
N PHE A 74 9.11 -2.83 -8.69
CA PHE A 74 10.36 -3.43 -8.29
C PHE A 74 10.26 -4.91 -7.95
N HIS A 75 11.37 -5.59 -8.17
CA HIS A 75 11.68 -6.90 -7.63
C HIS A 75 13.08 -6.83 -7.03
N ASN A 76 13.17 -7.07 -5.73
CA ASN A 76 14.34 -6.83 -4.90
C ASN A 76 14.86 -5.39 -5.12
N GLU A 77 16.17 -5.16 -5.10
CA GLU A 77 16.78 -3.84 -5.28
C GLU A 77 16.60 -3.22 -6.69
N LYS A 78 16.02 -3.94 -7.66
CA LYS A 78 15.85 -3.45 -9.03
C LYS A 78 14.57 -2.64 -9.16
N ILE A 79 14.72 -1.31 -9.17
CA ILE A 79 13.62 -0.36 -9.38
C ILE A 79 13.48 -0.05 -10.89
N LEU A 80 12.26 -0.18 -11.42
CA LEU A 80 11.93 0.07 -12.82
C LEU A 80 10.90 1.21 -12.92
N SER A 81 11.31 2.34 -13.47
CA SER A 81 10.38 3.45 -13.84
C SER A 81 9.58 3.13 -15.10
N LYS A 82 10.01 2.13 -15.89
CA LYS A 82 9.26 1.57 -17.02
C LYS A 82 9.40 0.05 -16.99
N GLY A 83 8.30 -0.64 -16.76
CA GLY A 83 8.28 -2.11 -16.70
C GLY A 83 7.02 -2.65 -16.04
N VAL A 84 6.92 -3.98 -16.03
CA VAL A 84 5.81 -4.74 -15.46
C VAL A 84 6.38 -5.77 -14.48
N VAL A 85 5.80 -5.86 -13.29
CA VAL A 85 6.07 -6.89 -12.28
C VAL A 85 4.78 -7.68 -12.06
N ALA A 86 4.85 -9.00 -12.23
CA ALA A 86 3.76 -9.93 -11.95
C ALA A 86 4.17 -10.86 -10.80
N VAL A 87 3.31 -10.99 -9.79
CA VAL A 87 3.53 -11.87 -8.63
C VAL A 87 2.37 -12.84 -8.54
N SER A 88 2.62 -14.10 -8.91
CA SER A 88 1.63 -15.18 -8.90
C SER A 88 1.81 -16.04 -7.67
N LEU A 89 0.72 -16.27 -6.94
CA LEU A 89 0.67 -17.08 -5.73
C LEU A 89 -0.18 -18.31 -5.97
N TYR A 90 0.32 -19.48 -5.57
CA TYR A 90 -0.46 -20.70 -5.49
C TYR A 90 -0.36 -21.30 -4.09
N SER A 91 -1.50 -21.60 -3.48
CA SER A 91 -1.58 -22.37 -2.24
C SER A 91 -2.96 -23.00 -2.11
N GLU A 92 -3.01 -24.22 -1.57
CA GLU A 92 -4.25 -24.88 -1.16
C GLU A 92 -4.75 -24.36 0.20
N TYR A 93 -3.98 -23.47 0.85
CA TYR A 93 -4.27 -22.86 2.14
C TYR A 93 -4.57 -21.35 2.03
N LEU A 94 -4.85 -20.86 0.82
CA LEU A 94 -5.19 -19.47 0.52
C LEU A 94 -6.37 -19.46 -0.45
N HIS A 95 -7.49 -18.86 -0.02
CA HIS A 95 -8.67 -18.65 -0.85
C HIS A 95 -8.96 -17.16 -0.92
N VAL A 96 -9.23 -16.68 -2.13
CA VAL A 96 -9.33 -15.25 -2.41
C VAL A 96 -10.66 -14.98 -3.09
N GLY A 97 -11.45 -14.07 -2.53
CA GLY A 97 -12.61 -13.49 -3.20
C GLY A 97 -12.27 -12.08 -3.66
N VAL A 98 -12.48 -11.77 -4.93
CA VAL A 98 -12.10 -10.48 -5.53
C VAL A 98 -13.33 -9.72 -6.04
N ALA A 99 -13.37 -8.43 -5.73
CA ALA A 99 -14.33 -7.51 -6.31
C ALA A 99 -13.64 -6.23 -6.77
N SER A 100 -14.18 -5.65 -7.83
CA SER A 100 -13.85 -4.28 -8.20
C SER A 100 -15.09 -3.46 -8.51
N VAL A 101 -15.03 -2.18 -8.17
CA VAL A 101 -16.07 -1.20 -8.46
C VAL A 101 -15.44 -0.01 -9.17
N GLU A 102 -16.24 0.68 -9.99
CA GLU A 102 -15.82 1.89 -10.68
C GLU A 102 -16.47 3.12 -10.06
N ASN A 103 -15.92 4.29 -10.37
CA ASN A 103 -16.28 5.58 -9.83
C ASN A 103 -16.18 5.63 -8.29
N ALA A 104 -15.15 4.99 -7.73
CA ALA A 104 -14.95 4.89 -6.29
C ALA A 104 -14.93 6.27 -5.61
N SER A 105 -14.39 7.29 -6.29
CA SER A 105 -14.34 8.66 -5.80
C SER A 105 -15.70 9.32 -5.56
N LYS A 106 -16.79 8.85 -6.19
CA LYS A 106 -18.12 9.47 -6.06
C LYS A 106 -18.81 9.13 -4.74
N ALA A 107 -18.54 7.97 -4.18
CA ALA A 107 -19.19 7.48 -2.96
C ALA A 107 -18.28 6.47 -2.24
N PRO A 108 -17.08 6.88 -1.78
CA PRO A 108 -16.00 5.99 -1.35
C PRO A 108 -16.46 4.96 -0.32
N ARG A 109 -17.12 5.40 0.76
CA ARG A 109 -17.62 4.51 1.82
C ARG A 109 -18.66 3.52 1.35
N LYS A 110 -19.67 3.99 0.59
CA LYS A 110 -20.76 3.14 0.08
C LYS A 110 -20.24 2.09 -0.91
N LEU A 111 -19.36 2.51 -1.83
CA LEU A 111 -18.78 1.62 -2.83
C LEU A 111 -17.77 0.66 -2.21
N ALA A 112 -17.04 1.06 -1.18
CA ALA A 112 -16.20 0.17 -0.40
C ALA A 112 -17.02 -0.91 0.33
N LYS A 113 -18.13 -0.54 0.96
CA LYS A 113 -19.09 -1.48 1.56
C LYS A 113 -19.59 -2.51 0.55
N LYS A 114 -19.99 -2.04 -0.64
CA LYS A 114 -20.40 -2.93 -1.73
C LYS A 114 -19.26 -3.86 -2.17
N ALA A 115 -18.07 -3.31 -2.43
CA ALA A 115 -16.92 -4.07 -2.91
C ALA A 115 -16.51 -5.17 -1.93
N ILE A 116 -16.46 -4.89 -0.63
CA ILE A 116 -16.11 -5.93 0.36
C ILE A 116 -17.19 -7.01 0.47
N MET A 117 -18.48 -6.67 0.41
CA MET A 117 -19.56 -7.67 0.39
C MET A 117 -19.49 -8.55 -0.86
N ASP A 118 -19.26 -7.95 -2.03
CA ASP A 118 -19.08 -8.67 -3.29
C ASP A 118 -17.83 -9.59 -3.24
N ALA A 119 -16.75 -9.16 -2.59
CA ALA A 119 -15.53 -9.96 -2.42
C ALA A 119 -15.77 -11.15 -1.47
N LEU A 120 -16.43 -10.91 -0.32
CA LEU A 120 -16.81 -11.94 0.64
C LEU A 120 -17.69 -13.04 0.00
N GLY A 121 -18.65 -12.65 -0.85
CA GLY A 121 -19.54 -13.59 -1.54
C GLY A 121 -18.87 -14.46 -2.61
N LYS A 122 -17.60 -14.20 -2.94
CA LYS A 122 -16.85 -14.92 -4.00
C LYS A 122 -15.70 -15.78 -3.48
N VAL A 123 -15.48 -15.81 -2.16
CA VAL A 123 -14.39 -16.62 -1.60
C VAL A 123 -14.67 -18.11 -1.85
N PRO A 124 -13.78 -18.84 -2.54
CA PRO A 124 -14.01 -20.24 -2.87
C PRO A 124 -13.67 -21.15 -1.67
N ILE A 125 -14.51 -21.10 -0.64
CA ILE A 125 -14.38 -21.94 0.57
C ILE A 125 -14.76 -23.38 0.26
N ASP A 126 -13.91 -24.32 0.64
CA ASP A 126 -14.22 -25.74 0.67
C ASP A 126 -14.93 -26.06 1.99
N LYS A 127 -16.20 -26.49 1.89
CA LYS A 127 -17.07 -26.76 3.04
C LYS A 127 -16.60 -27.92 3.95
N TYR A 128 -15.59 -28.67 3.56
CA TYR A 128 -15.02 -29.76 4.37
C TYR A 128 -13.60 -29.45 4.82
N VAL A 129 -12.74 -28.98 3.90
CA VAL A 129 -11.33 -28.73 4.19
C VAL A 129 -11.16 -27.52 5.11
N ASP A 130 -11.84 -26.39 4.82
CA ASP A 130 -11.65 -25.16 5.59
C ASP A 130 -12.14 -25.27 7.05
N PRO A 131 -13.33 -25.85 7.33
CA PRO A 131 -13.74 -26.12 8.72
C PRO A 131 -12.79 -27.07 9.44
N TYR A 132 -12.25 -28.07 8.75
CA TYR A 132 -11.28 -29.00 9.33
C TYR A 132 -9.95 -28.31 9.67
N LEU A 133 -9.47 -27.40 8.82
CA LEU A 133 -8.27 -26.59 9.10
C LEU A 133 -8.50 -25.66 10.30
N MET A 134 -9.68 -25.05 10.41
CA MET A 134 -10.04 -24.23 11.58
C MET A 134 -10.12 -25.06 12.87
N PHE A 135 -10.73 -26.25 12.80
CA PHE A 135 -10.76 -27.19 13.93
C PHE A 135 -9.34 -27.62 14.35
N THR A 136 -8.50 -27.95 13.38
CA THR A 136 -7.09 -28.33 13.62
C THR A 136 -6.33 -27.17 14.27
N ARG A 137 -6.53 -25.94 13.78
CA ARG A 137 -5.95 -24.73 14.37
C ARG A 137 -6.37 -24.55 15.82
N MET A 138 -7.63 -24.78 16.14
CA MET A 138 -8.15 -24.67 17.50
C MET A 138 -7.57 -25.72 18.45
N LYS A 139 -7.26 -26.92 17.93
CA LYS A 139 -6.65 -28.00 18.70
C LYS A 139 -5.14 -27.81 18.90
N GLU A 140 -4.45 -27.31 17.88
CA GLU A 140 -2.97 -27.29 17.84
C GLU A 140 -2.35 -25.95 18.21
N SER A 141 -3.03 -24.83 17.93
CA SER A 141 -2.49 -23.49 18.18
C SER A 141 -2.94 -22.94 19.53
N SER A 142 -2.09 -22.13 20.18
CA SER A 142 -2.47 -21.46 21.41
C SER A 142 -3.56 -20.41 21.18
N VAL A 143 -4.48 -20.26 22.14
CA VAL A 143 -5.55 -19.24 22.12
C VAL A 143 -4.98 -17.84 21.91
N ARG A 144 -3.79 -17.58 22.45
CA ARG A 144 -3.03 -16.36 22.25
C ARG A 144 -2.83 -16.04 20.76
N TRP A 145 -2.41 -17.01 19.95
CA TRP A 145 -2.19 -16.81 18.52
C TRP A 145 -3.49 -16.72 17.72
N MET A 146 -4.54 -17.43 18.15
CA MET A 146 -5.86 -17.31 17.52
C MET A 146 -6.44 -15.90 17.65
N VAL A 147 -6.26 -15.25 18.80
CA VAL A 147 -6.73 -13.87 19.03
C VAL A 147 -5.83 -12.84 18.33
N LYS A 148 -4.51 -13.07 18.29
CA LYS A 148 -3.56 -12.13 17.67
C LYS A 148 -3.55 -12.14 16.14
N LEU A 149 -3.80 -13.27 15.51
CA LEU A 149 -3.60 -13.44 14.08
C LEU A 149 -4.81 -14.09 13.42
N PRO A 150 -5.76 -13.32 12.87
CA PRO A 150 -6.95 -13.91 12.28
C PRO A 150 -6.64 -14.72 11.02
N SER A 151 -7.49 -15.68 10.67
CA SER A 151 -7.39 -16.46 9.43
C SER A 151 -7.85 -15.71 8.18
N PHE A 152 -7.93 -14.38 8.24
CA PHE A 152 -8.39 -13.54 7.17
C PHE A 152 -7.64 -12.21 7.16
N PHE A 153 -7.47 -11.65 5.97
CA PHE A 153 -6.93 -10.30 5.76
C PHE A 153 -7.48 -9.73 4.46
N ILE A 154 -7.38 -8.42 4.30
CA ILE A 154 -7.89 -7.70 3.14
C ILE A 154 -6.72 -7.09 2.38
N THR A 155 -6.70 -7.31 1.06
CA THR A 155 -5.85 -6.52 0.16
C THR A 155 -6.68 -5.38 -0.41
N LEU A 156 -6.23 -4.14 -0.22
CA LEU A 156 -6.92 -2.93 -0.66
C LEU A 156 -6.08 -2.15 -1.68
N LEU A 157 -6.60 -2.02 -2.90
CA LEU A 157 -5.93 -1.29 -3.97
C LEU A 157 -6.84 -0.16 -4.45
N THR A 158 -6.40 1.08 -4.27
CA THR A 158 -7.19 2.29 -4.56
C THR A 158 -6.60 3.09 -5.72
N ARG A 159 -7.37 4.04 -6.25
CA ARG A 159 -7.02 4.90 -7.38
C ARG A 159 -5.91 5.92 -7.10
N GLY A 160 -5.60 6.23 -5.85
CA GLY A 160 -4.66 7.30 -5.52
C GLY A 160 -5.11 8.70 -5.97
N ILE A 161 -4.16 9.62 -6.07
CA ILE A 161 -4.42 11.05 -6.29
C ILE A 161 -4.72 11.33 -7.76
N ARG A 162 -5.88 11.94 -8.04
CA ARG A 162 -6.16 12.53 -9.34
C ARG A 162 -6.83 13.89 -9.19
N LEU A 163 -6.03 14.96 -9.29
CA LEU A 163 -6.53 16.32 -9.16
C LEU A 163 -7.66 16.63 -10.17
N PRO A 164 -8.69 17.41 -9.76
CA PRO A 164 -8.88 18.05 -8.46
C PRO A 164 -9.50 17.13 -7.39
N VAL A 165 -9.85 15.88 -7.73
CA VAL A 165 -10.55 14.95 -6.83
C VAL A 165 -9.54 14.01 -6.18
N MET A 166 -9.19 14.30 -4.93
CA MET A 166 -8.36 13.41 -4.11
C MET A 166 -9.08 12.07 -3.86
N GLY A 167 -8.31 11.04 -3.47
CA GLY A 167 -8.89 9.85 -2.86
C GLY A 167 -9.46 10.17 -1.47
N ASP A 168 -10.41 9.35 -1.01
CA ASP A 168 -10.83 9.36 0.40
C ASP A 168 -10.70 7.94 0.96
N GLU A 169 -9.45 7.49 1.03
CA GLU A 169 -9.07 6.17 1.55
C GLU A 169 -9.55 5.97 2.99
N LYS A 170 -9.69 7.04 3.78
CA LYS A 170 -10.27 6.98 5.13
C LYS A 170 -11.72 6.48 5.07
N GLU A 171 -12.55 7.06 4.22
CA GLU A 171 -13.94 6.62 4.07
C GLU A 171 -14.06 5.24 3.39
N ILE A 172 -13.09 4.86 2.53
CA ILE A 172 -12.99 3.48 2.00
C ILE A 172 -12.71 2.48 3.13
N ILE A 173 -11.67 2.71 3.94
CA ILE A 173 -11.31 1.86 5.09
C ILE A 173 -12.49 1.76 6.06
N ARG A 174 -13.17 2.86 6.32
CA ARG A 174 -14.37 2.89 7.17
C ARG A 174 -15.50 2.04 6.60
N GLY A 175 -15.80 2.14 5.31
CA GLY A 175 -16.82 1.33 4.65
C GLY A 175 -16.53 -0.17 4.68
N ILE A 176 -15.26 -0.55 4.58
CA ILE A 176 -14.81 -1.95 4.75
C ILE A 176 -14.98 -2.41 6.20
N SER A 177 -14.55 -1.58 7.15
CA SER A 177 -14.58 -1.89 8.58
C SER A 177 -15.99 -2.02 9.15
N GLU A 178 -16.98 -1.32 8.56
CA GLU A 178 -18.39 -1.48 8.91
C GLU A 178 -18.98 -2.87 8.58
N VAL A 179 -18.37 -3.59 7.64
CA VAL A 179 -18.80 -4.94 7.26
C VAL A 179 -17.98 -6.00 7.99
N THR A 180 -16.68 -5.80 8.05
CA THR A 180 -15.72 -6.83 8.49
C THR A 180 -15.27 -6.67 9.95
N GLY A 181 -15.50 -5.50 10.54
CA GLY A 181 -14.96 -5.12 11.85
C GLY A 181 -13.56 -4.50 11.75
N LEU A 182 -13.16 -3.81 12.82
CA LEU A 182 -11.91 -3.03 12.86
C LEU A 182 -10.63 -3.88 13.03
N GLN A 183 -10.78 -5.16 13.35
CA GLN A 183 -9.65 -6.05 13.67
C GLN A 183 -9.13 -6.82 12.45
N VAL A 184 -9.82 -6.77 11.31
CA VAL A 184 -9.35 -7.43 10.08
C VAL A 184 -8.15 -6.66 9.55
N PRO A 185 -6.96 -7.30 9.42
CA PRO A 185 -5.80 -6.64 8.85
C PRO A 185 -6.09 -6.23 7.41
N ILE A 186 -5.75 -4.98 7.06
CA ILE A 186 -5.79 -4.47 5.70
C ILE A 186 -4.38 -4.07 5.31
N TRP A 187 -3.94 -4.51 4.13
CA TRP A 187 -2.71 -4.04 3.51
C TRP A 187 -2.98 -3.60 2.07
N GLY A 188 -2.10 -2.75 1.55
CA GLY A 188 -2.09 -2.35 0.15
C GLY A 188 -1.57 -0.93 -0.03
N GLY A 189 -2.12 -0.25 -1.02
CA GLY A 189 -1.66 1.06 -1.41
C GLY A 189 -2.46 1.60 -2.58
N SER A 190 -2.30 2.90 -2.79
CA SER A 190 -2.98 3.59 -3.86
C SER A 190 -2.13 3.56 -5.12
N PHE A 191 -2.72 3.16 -6.24
CA PHE A 191 -2.06 3.25 -7.54
C PHE A 191 -1.74 4.69 -7.91
N GLY A 192 -0.94 4.83 -8.95
CA GLY A 192 -0.39 6.10 -9.35
C GLY A 192 0.11 6.13 -10.77
N THR A 193 0.98 7.09 -11.01
CA THR A 193 1.60 7.38 -12.29
C THR A 193 3.00 7.93 -12.02
N ASP A 194 3.70 8.43 -13.02
CA ASP A 194 4.96 9.14 -12.84
C ASP A 194 4.80 10.30 -11.84
N GLY A 195 5.52 10.23 -10.72
CA GLY A 195 5.52 11.25 -9.67
C GLY A 195 5.94 12.63 -10.17
N MET A 196 6.81 12.72 -11.16
CA MET A 196 7.22 13.99 -11.75
C MET A 196 6.10 14.63 -12.57
N ASN A 197 5.26 13.83 -13.24
CA ASN A 197 4.08 14.36 -13.93
C ASN A 197 3.11 15.01 -12.94
N VAL A 198 2.89 14.36 -11.79
CA VAL A 198 2.06 14.93 -10.71
C VAL A 198 2.69 16.20 -10.14
N LEU A 199 4.00 16.18 -9.86
CA LEU A 199 4.73 17.33 -9.31
C LEU A 199 4.80 18.53 -10.26
N LEU A 200 4.83 18.30 -11.57
CA LEU A 200 4.84 19.37 -12.58
C LEU A 200 3.44 19.78 -13.04
N GLY A 201 2.39 19.14 -12.53
CA GLY A 201 1.01 19.40 -12.95
C GLY A 201 0.71 19.01 -14.41
N LYS A 202 1.49 18.07 -14.97
CA LYS A 202 1.23 17.52 -16.29
C LYS A 202 -0.02 16.62 -16.23
N PRO A 203 -0.79 16.49 -17.33
CA PRO A 203 -1.88 15.53 -17.39
C PRO A 203 -1.37 14.10 -17.16
N TYR A 204 -2.14 13.32 -16.42
CA TYR A 204 -1.87 11.91 -16.17
C TYR A 204 -3.17 11.13 -15.99
N ASP A 205 -3.09 9.83 -16.23
CA ASP A 205 -4.13 8.88 -15.86
C ASP A 205 -3.55 7.88 -14.84
N ILE A 206 -4.45 7.29 -14.06
CA ILE A 206 -4.16 6.17 -13.18
C ILE A 206 -5.04 5.02 -13.66
N TRP A 207 -4.43 3.86 -13.78
CA TRP A 207 -5.06 2.69 -14.39
C TRP A 207 -5.08 1.55 -13.41
N MET A 208 -6.21 0.87 -13.33
CA MET A 208 -6.42 -0.30 -12.49
C MET A 208 -6.90 -1.46 -13.35
N LEU A 209 -6.43 -2.64 -13.03
CA LEU A 209 -6.65 -3.87 -13.78
C LEU A 209 -7.35 -4.89 -12.91
N HIS A 210 -8.42 -5.49 -13.44
CA HIS A 210 -9.07 -6.65 -12.83
C HIS A 210 -9.46 -7.64 -13.92
N SER A 211 -8.67 -8.70 -14.08
CA SER A 211 -8.94 -9.84 -14.98
C SER A 211 -9.40 -9.45 -16.39
N GLY A 212 -8.72 -8.47 -17.00
CA GLY A 212 -9.03 -7.93 -18.33
C GLY A 212 -9.77 -6.58 -18.31
N LYS A 213 -10.49 -6.27 -17.23
CA LYS A 213 -11.15 -4.97 -17.05
C LYS A 213 -10.13 -3.88 -16.73
N VAL A 214 -10.20 -2.76 -17.44
CA VAL A 214 -9.36 -1.56 -17.21
C VAL A 214 -10.25 -0.46 -16.64
N MET A 215 -9.82 0.17 -15.54
CA MET A 215 -10.58 1.21 -14.83
C MET A 215 -9.69 2.42 -14.55
N LYS A 216 -10.26 3.63 -14.63
CA LYS A 216 -9.58 4.90 -14.25
C LYS A 216 -9.93 5.41 -12.85
N ASP A 217 -11.11 5.01 -12.37
CA ASP A 217 -11.58 5.35 -11.04
C ASP A 217 -12.09 4.11 -10.33
N GLY A 218 -11.17 3.17 -10.14
CA GLY A 218 -11.48 1.87 -9.55
C GLY A 218 -11.27 1.84 -8.04
N LEU A 219 -11.88 0.82 -7.43
CA LEU A 219 -11.50 0.28 -6.14
C LEU A 219 -11.48 -1.23 -6.30
N ILE A 220 -10.37 -1.88 -5.94
CA ILE A 220 -10.24 -3.34 -5.95
C ILE A 220 -10.06 -3.79 -4.50
N VAL A 221 -10.90 -4.73 -4.08
CA VAL A 221 -10.89 -5.33 -2.75
C VAL A 221 -10.76 -6.84 -2.90
N LEU A 222 -9.80 -7.42 -2.19
CA LEU A 222 -9.61 -8.85 -2.08
C LEU A 222 -9.85 -9.24 -0.63
N PHE A 223 -10.83 -10.11 -0.39
CA PHE A 223 -10.97 -10.75 0.90
C PHE A 223 -10.24 -12.10 0.84
N ASN A 224 -9.23 -12.26 1.68
CA ASN A 224 -8.39 -13.44 1.71
C ASN A 224 -8.73 -14.24 2.96
N THR A 225 -8.98 -15.53 2.79
CA THR A 225 -9.02 -16.51 3.89
C THR A 225 -7.80 -17.42 3.76
N THR A 226 -7.13 -17.68 4.87
CA THR A 226 -5.89 -18.44 4.84
C THR A 226 -5.61 -19.21 6.12
N SER A 227 -4.90 -20.32 5.95
CA SER A 227 -4.22 -21.04 7.03
C SER A 227 -2.70 -20.81 7.02
N LEU A 228 -2.19 -20.04 6.06
CA LEU A 228 -0.79 -19.63 6.02
C LEU A 228 -0.49 -18.58 7.08
N LEU A 229 0.68 -18.66 7.66
CA LEU A 229 1.23 -17.61 8.50
C LEU A 229 1.52 -16.38 7.64
N TYR A 230 1.13 -15.21 8.14
CA TYR A 230 1.42 -13.92 7.53
C TYR A 230 1.74 -12.88 8.61
N SER A 231 2.34 -11.76 8.20
CA SER A 231 2.58 -10.62 9.09
C SER A 231 2.59 -9.34 8.27
N GLN A 232 2.21 -8.20 8.88
CA GLN A 232 2.31 -6.90 8.23
C GLN A 232 2.91 -5.85 9.15
N SER A 233 3.57 -4.85 8.59
CA SER A 233 3.94 -3.63 9.31
C SER A 233 4.07 -2.46 8.32
N MET A 234 3.66 -1.29 8.77
CA MET A 234 3.77 -0.01 8.07
C MET A 234 4.54 0.99 8.93
N GLN A 235 5.61 1.58 8.37
CA GLN A 235 6.46 2.53 9.07
C GLN A 235 6.89 3.70 8.17
N ASN A 236 6.92 4.91 8.74
CA ASN A 236 7.37 6.11 8.04
C ASN A 236 8.87 6.44 8.25
N GLY A 237 9.47 6.08 9.37
CA GLY A 237 10.86 6.42 9.68
C GLY A 237 11.12 7.92 9.96
N CYS A 238 10.16 8.81 9.73
CA CYS A 238 10.27 10.24 10.03
C CYS A 238 10.55 10.47 11.52
N ALA A 239 11.28 11.54 11.84
CA ALA A 239 11.55 11.97 13.21
C ALA A 239 10.67 13.18 13.59
N PRO A 240 10.00 13.19 14.75
CA PRO A 240 9.26 14.36 15.19
C PRO A 240 10.19 15.49 15.65
N THR A 241 9.86 16.73 15.30
CA THR A 241 10.58 17.91 15.80
C THR A 241 9.82 18.58 16.96
N LYS A 242 10.42 19.63 17.55
CA LYS A 242 9.75 20.50 18.54
C LYS A 242 8.82 21.54 17.92
N LYS A 243 8.70 21.57 16.59
CA LYS A 243 7.89 22.54 15.84
C LYS A 243 6.47 22.02 15.75
N THR A 244 5.58 22.58 16.54
CA THR A 244 4.22 22.05 16.73
C THR A 244 3.15 23.11 16.55
N GLY A 245 1.94 22.67 16.21
CA GLY A 245 0.75 23.51 16.15
C GLY A 245 -0.51 22.68 16.26
N PHE A 246 -1.66 23.31 16.02
CA PHE A 246 -2.92 22.61 15.83
C PHE A 246 -3.59 23.14 14.56
N VAL A 247 -4.26 22.26 13.83
CA VAL A 247 -5.04 22.67 12.65
C VAL A 247 -6.20 23.54 13.13
N SER A 248 -6.19 24.83 12.82
CA SER A 248 -7.22 25.77 13.29
C SER A 248 -8.33 25.99 12.26
N LYS A 249 -8.04 25.75 10.97
CA LYS A 249 -9.03 25.90 9.91
C LYS A 249 -8.75 25.01 8.72
N VAL A 250 -9.78 24.30 8.25
CA VAL A 250 -9.74 23.52 7.01
C VAL A 250 -10.89 23.86 6.07
N SER A 251 -10.70 23.56 4.79
CA SER A 251 -11.77 23.58 3.79
C SER A 251 -11.75 22.33 2.91
N ASN A 252 -12.74 22.21 2.02
CA ASN A 252 -12.92 21.05 1.13
C ASN A 252 -12.91 19.71 1.90
N GLY A 253 -13.71 19.57 2.96
CA GLY A 253 -13.80 18.34 3.74
C GLY A 253 -12.51 17.94 4.47
N GLY A 254 -11.59 18.88 4.71
CA GLY A 254 -10.33 18.64 5.40
C GLY A 254 -9.12 18.45 4.47
N PHE A 255 -9.34 18.39 3.15
CA PHE A 255 -8.27 18.23 2.17
C PHE A 255 -7.45 19.51 1.96
N VAL A 256 -7.93 20.66 2.44
CA VAL A 256 -7.18 21.93 2.40
C VAL A 256 -7.01 22.46 3.80
N VAL A 257 -5.77 22.56 4.25
CA VAL A 257 -5.45 23.26 5.48
C VAL A 257 -5.24 24.74 5.14
N GLU A 258 -6.05 25.62 5.70
CA GLU A 258 -5.92 27.07 5.51
C GLU A 258 -5.07 27.68 6.62
N GLU A 259 -5.23 27.18 7.85
CA GLU A 259 -4.58 27.73 9.03
C GLU A 259 -4.09 26.66 10.01
N ILE A 260 -2.93 26.94 10.61
CA ILE A 260 -2.37 26.19 11.75
C ILE A 260 -2.07 27.21 12.84
N SER A 261 -2.54 26.96 14.05
CA SER A 261 -2.40 27.86 15.21
C SER A 261 -2.89 29.29 14.92
N ASN A 262 -4.03 29.42 14.23
CA ASN A 262 -4.64 30.70 13.80
C ASN A 262 -3.74 31.55 12.89
N GLN A 263 -2.76 30.93 12.24
CA GLN A 263 -1.89 31.56 11.25
C GLN A 263 -2.10 30.89 9.89
N ASN A 264 -2.00 31.65 8.80
CA ASN A 264 -2.02 31.07 7.46
C ASN A 264 -0.97 29.95 7.36
N VAL A 265 -1.37 28.78 6.84
CA VAL A 265 -0.53 27.58 6.85
C VAL A 265 0.83 27.79 6.17
N VAL A 266 0.90 28.62 5.13
CA VAL A 266 2.14 28.94 4.40
C VAL A 266 3.07 29.76 5.29
N ASP A 267 2.55 30.78 5.97
CA ASP A 267 3.34 31.60 6.91
C ASP A 267 3.79 30.78 8.11
N TRP A 268 2.90 29.96 8.65
CA TRP A 268 3.23 29.07 9.75
C TRP A 268 4.39 28.15 9.36
N TYR A 269 4.31 27.46 8.21
CA TYR A 269 5.39 26.59 7.73
C TYR A 269 6.68 27.36 7.45
N ALA A 270 6.60 28.51 6.78
CA ALA A 270 7.76 29.35 6.48
C ALA A 270 8.50 29.76 7.77
N ASN A 271 7.75 30.18 8.79
CA ASN A 271 8.28 30.51 10.11
C ASN A 271 8.91 29.29 10.80
N GLN A 272 8.23 28.13 10.81
CA GLN A 272 8.77 26.90 11.40
C GLN A 272 10.07 26.44 10.72
N LEU A 273 10.19 26.64 9.41
CA LEU A 273 11.38 26.26 8.64
C LEU A 273 12.46 27.36 8.60
N GLY A 274 12.17 28.56 9.12
CA GLY A 274 13.12 29.68 9.11
C GLY A 274 13.38 30.22 7.70
N VAL A 275 12.41 30.11 6.79
CA VAL A 275 12.52 30.59 5.40
C VAL A 275 11.51 31.71 5.15
N LYS A 276 11.78 32.57 4.16
CA LYS A 276 10.81 33.59 3.73
C LYS A 276 9.62 32.94 3.04
N ARG A 277 8.42 33.54 3.16
CA ARG A 277 7.18 33.09 2.51
C ARG A 277 7.35 32.79 1.01
N ASP A 278 7.97 33.71 0.27
CA ASP A 278 8.14 33.56 -1.18
C ASP A 278 9.10 32.41 -1.54
N ALA A 279 10.16 32.22 -0.73
CA ALA A 279 11.07 31.10 -0.89
C ALA A 279 10.37 29.77 -0.57
N PHE A 280 9.54 29.74 0.48
CA PHE A 280 8.73 28.57 0.79
C PHE A 280 7.77 28.23 -0.35
N LEU A 281 7.04 29.21 -0.89
CA LEU A 281 6.09 28.97 -1.99
C LEU A 281 6.76 28.43 -3.26
N LYS A 282 8.00 28.85 -3.54
CA LYS A 282 8.77 28.34 -4.68
C LYS A 282 9.09 26.84 -4.54
N ASP A 283 9.46 26.41 -3.34
CA ASP A 283 9.93 25.05 -3.06
C ASP A 283 8.95 24.20 -2.23
N VAL A 284 7.71 24.67 -2.05
CA VAL A 284 6.68 24.10 -1.16
C VAL A 284 6.47 22.60 -1.36
N ARG A 285 6.49 22.13 -2.61
CA ARG A 285 6.30 20.72 -2.95
C ARG A 285 7.43 19.83 -2.44
N ILE A 286 8.64 20.36 -2.36
CA ILE A 286 9.83 19.66 -1.82
C ILE A 286 9.88 19.83 -0.31
N LEU A 287 9.69 21.07 0.18
CA LEU A 287 9.78 21.39 1.60
C LEU A 287 8.76 20.63 2.44
N THR A 288 7.51 20.51 1.99
CA THR A 288 6.46 19.77 2.71
C THR A 288 6.59 18.25 2.59
N GLN A 289 7.42 17.76 1.66
CA GLN A 289 7.75 16.33 1.55
C GLN A 289 8.92 15.95 2.46
N LEU A 290 9.92 16.82 2.57
CA LEU A 290 11.02 16.67 3.55
C LEU A 290 10.57 16.98 4.97
N ASN A 291 9.54 17.82 5.13
CA ASN A 291 9.00 18.25 6.40
C ASN A 291 7.48 18.04 6.48
N PRO A 292 6.99 16.79 6.38
CA PRO A 292 5.55 16.53 6.36
C PRO A 292 4.93 16.79 7.74
N LEU A 293 3.60 16.94 7.76
CA LEU A 293 2.86 17.02 9.02
C LEU A 293 2.72 15.61 9.60
N GLY A 294 3.05 15.45 10.88
CA GLY A 294 2.76 14.26 11.68
C GLY A 294 1.63 14.55 12.66
N VAL A 295 0.61 13.69 12.65
CA VAL A 295 -0.48 13.70 13.63
C VAL A 295 -0.23 12.55 14.62
N PRO A 296 -0.11 12.79 15.93
CA PRO A 296 0.07 11.72 16.91
C PRO A 296 -1.05 10.67 16.82
N ASP A 297 -0.68 9.39 16.83
CA ASP A 297 -1.64 8.29 16.96
C ASP A 297 -1.83 7.86 18.43
N LEU A 298 -2.80 6.97 18.68
CA LEU A 298 -3.12 6.47 20.02
C LEU A 298 -2.07 5.49 20.58
N PHE A 299 -1.10 5.08 19.78
CA PHE A 299 -0.08 4.08 20.09
C PHE A 299 1.34 4.68 20.19
N GLY A 300 1.45 6.00 20.33
CA GLY A 300 2.72 6.72 20.47
C GLY A 300 3.51 6.88 19.16
N GLY A 301 2.89 6.58 18.00
CA GLY A 301 3.41 6.89 16.68
C GLY A 301 2.86 8.19 16.10
N PHE A 302 3.13 8.39 14.81
CA PHE A 302 2.66 9.55 14.05
C PHE A 302 2.13 9.10 12.70
N ILE A 303 0.89 9.52 12.43
CA ILE A 303 0.25 9.41 11.12
C ILE A 303 0.80 10.52 10.24
N ILE A 304 1.44 10.16 9.13
CA ILE A 304 2.06 11.15 8.26
C ILE A 304 1.09 11.67 7.19
N ARG A 305 1.09 12.98 7.00
CA ARG A 305 0.37 13.71 5.95
C ARG A 305 1.39 14.42 5.06
N GLY A 306 1.68 13.77 3.92
CA GLY A 306 2.58 14.30 2.91
C GLY A 306 1.86 15.23 1.93
N GLY A 307 2.66 16.09 1.28
CA GLY A 307 2.26 16.76 0.05
C GLY A 307 1.37 17.99 0.23
N GLY A 308 1.80 18.96 1.03
CA GLY A 308 1.17 20.28 1.02
C GLY A 308 1.42 20.97 -0.32
N ILE A 309 0.38 21.08 -1.16
CA ILE A 309 0.43 21.76 -2.46
C ILE A 309 -0.38 23.05 -2.38
N PRO A 310 0.11 24.21 -2.84
CA PRO A 310 -0.66 25.44 -2.85
C PRO A 310 -2.01 25.26 -3.55
N MET A 311 -3.10 25.57 -2.84
CA MET A 311 -4.45 25.59 -3.41
C MET A 311 -5.29 26.66 -2.72
N GLY A 312 -5.72 27.65 -3.50
CA GLY A 312 -6.42 28.82 -2.97
C GLY A 312 -5.58 29.53 -1.92
N LYS A 313 -6.11 29.66 -0.70
CA LYS A 313 -5.44 30.33 0.44
C LYS A 313 -4.62 29.38 1.32
N GLY A 314 -4.65 28.07 1.04
CA GLY A 314 -4.08 27.04 1.90
C GLY A 314 -3.15 26.07 1.17
N LEU A 315 -2.88 24.95 1.85
CA LEU A 315 -2.16 23.81 1.28
C LEU A 315 -3.13 22.61 1.20
N ALA A 316 -3.29 22.07 0.00
CA ALA A 316 -3.99 20.84 -0.24
C ALA A 316 -3.13 19.64 0.19
N TYR A 317 -3.74 18.67 0.84
CA TYR A 317 -3.15 17.40 1.25
C TYR A 317 -3.88 16.24 0.59
N VAL A 318 -3.21 15.10 0.52
CA VAL A 318 -3.74 13.88 -0.11
C VAL A 318 -4.78 13.17 0.76
N ALA A 319 -4.67 13.30 2.07
CA ALA A 319 -5.63 12.79 3.04
C ALA A 319 -6.10 13.93 3.95
N PRO A 320 -7.37 13.92 4.39
CA PRO A 320 -7.94 15.03 5.12
C PRO A 320 -7.30 15.17 6.50
N LEU A 321 -7.15 16.43 6.92
CA LEU A 321 -6.90 16.83 8.30
C LEU A 321 -8.19 17.39 8.91
N SER A 322 -8.26 17.43 10.24
CA SER A 322 -9.43 17.96 10.97
C SER A 322 -9.03 19.09 11.89
N GLU A 323 -9.93 20.05 12.07
CA GLU A 323 -9.74 21.14 13.03
C GLU A 323 -9.56 20.58 14.45
N GLY A 324 -8.69 21.23 15.22
CA GLY A 324 -8.28 20.81 16.55
C GLY A 324 -7.23 19.71 16.59
N TRP A 325 -6.87 19.08 15.45
CA TRP A 325 -5.81 18.07 15.45
C TRP A 325 -4.44 18.70 15.77
N PRO A 326 -3.68 18.15 16.74
CA PRO A 326 -2.31 18.54 16.95
C PRO A 326 -1.45 18.04 15.78
N VAL A 327 -0.52 18.88 15.35
CA VAL A 327 0.40 18.59 14.25
C VAL A 327 1.83 18.94 14.63
N TYR A 328 2.74 18.09 14.16
CA TYR A 328 4.18 18.23 14.32
C TYR A 328 4.80 18.37 12.93
N VAL A 329 5.74 19.29 12.78
CA VAL A 329 6.64 19.23 11.63
C VAL A 329 7.59 18.05 11.85
N MET A 330 7.63 17.14 10.90
CA MET A 330 8.49 15.96 10.95
C MET A 330 9.77 16.19 10.12
N GLU A 331 10.80 15.37 10.34
CA GLU A 331 11.99 15.29 9.49
C GLU A 331 11.95 13.98 8.69
N GLY A 332 11.80 14.10 7.37
CA GLY A 332 11.69 13.01 6.41
C GLY A 332 12.90 12.92 5.48
N ASP A 333 14.11 13.14 6.00
CA ASP A 333 15.35 13.01 5.21
C ASP A 333 15.78 11.54 5.00
N ALA A 334 16.75 11.33 4.11
CA ALA A 334 17.23 9.99 3.77
C ALA A 334 17.73 9.16 4.98
N LYS A 335 18.38 9.80 5.97
CA LYS A 335 18.88 9.11 7.17
C LYS A 335 17.72 8.57 7.97
N HIS A 336 16.69 9.38 8.20
CA HIS A 336 15.51 9.01 8.97
C HIS A 336 14.64 7.99 8.23
N LEU A 337 14.35 8.21 6.95
CA LEU A 337 13.53 7.30 6.16
C LEU A 337 14.11 5.87 6.16
N LEU A 338 15.43 5.72 6.00
CA LEU A 338 16.08 4.40 6.01
C LEU A 338 15.96 3.63 7.34
N THR A 339 15.52 4.26 8.43
CA THR A 339 15.24 3.57 9.71
C THR A 339 13.92 2.80 9.68
N ALA A 340 13.02 3.08 8.73
CA ALA A 340 11.73 2.40 8.62
C ALA A 340 11.87 0.88 8.50
N SER A 341 12.85 0.40 7.72
CA SER A 341 13.12 -1.03 7.58
C SER A 341 13.57 -1.71 8.88
N ASP A 342 14.24 -0.98 9.78
CA ASP A 342 14.63 -1.52 11.10
C ASP A 342 13.40 -1.61 12.00
N ARG A 343 12.58 -0.54 12.03
CA ARG A 343 11.33 -0.51 12.79
C ARG A 343 10.34 -1.59 12.33
N ILE A 344 10.23 -1.86 11.03
CA ILE A 344 9.41 -2.95 10.48
C ILE A 344 9.87 -4.31 10.99
N LYS A 345 11.19 -4.55 11.01
CA LYS A 345 11.77 -5.79 11.54
C LYS A 345 11.42 -5.94 13.02
N ASP A 346 11.61 -4.89 13.81
CA ASP A 346 11.36 -4.91 15.24
C ASP A 346 9.86 -5.11 15.54
N ASP A 347 8.97 -4.42 14.83
CA ASP A 347 7.52 -4.60 14.92
C ASP A 347 7.11 -6.06 14.69
N ILE A 348 7.57 -6.65 13.58
CA ILE A 348 7.24 -8.02 13.21
C ILE A 348 7.83 -9.00 14.22
N ALA A 349 9.10 -8.84 14.61
CA ALA A 349 9.76 -9.72 15.57
C ALA A 349 9.06 -9.67 16.95
N ASN A 350 8.75 -8.48 17.45
CA ASN A 350 8.08 -8.30 18.74
C ASN A 350 6.66 -8.86 18.75
N TYR A 351 5.93 -8.70 17.64
CA TYR A 351 4.55 -9.16 17.54
C TYR A 351 4.45 -10.67 17.29
N MET A 352 5.22 -11.17 16.32
CA MET A 352 5.15 -12.55 15.83
C MET A 352 6.00 -13.52 16.65
N GLN A 353 7.02 -13.05 17.37
CA GLN A 353 7.87 -13.84 18.26
C GLN A 353 8.38 -15.14 17.61
N THR A 354 8.69 -15.07 16.32
CA THR A 354 9.19 -16.18 15.52
C THR A 354 10.44 -15.76 14.76
N ALA A 355 11.34 -16.72 14.55
CA ALA A 355 12.50 -16.59 13.67
C ALA A 355 12.21 -17.04 12.22
N ASP A 356 10.97 -17.43 11.93
CA ASP A 356 10.55 -17.80 10.57
C ASP A 356 10.81 -16.65 9.60
N LYS A 357 11.23 -17.00 8.38
CA LYS A 357 11.50 -16.05 7.31
C LYS A 357 10.33 -16.04 6.32
N PRO A 358 9.89 -14.87 5.82
CA PRO A 358 8.89 -14.81 4.77
C PRO A 358 9.36 -15.54 3.51
N ALA A 359 8.42 -16.22 2.85
CA ALA A 359 8.62 -16.72 1.50
C ALA A 359 8.54 -15.57 0.47
N LEU A 360 7.75 -14.54 0.78
CA LEU A 360 7.59 -13.33 -0.02
C LEU A 360 7.23 -12.16 0.89
N ALA A 361 7.82 -11.00 0.59
CA ALA A 361 7.37 -9.71 1.09
C ALA A 361 6.77 -8.88 -0.04
N LEU A 362 5.44 -8.72 -0.04
CA LEU A 362 4.76 -7.75 -0.88
C LEU A 362 4.92 -6.37 -0.24
N THR A 363 5.38 -5.39 -1.02
CA THR A 363 5.76 -4.08 -0.49
C THR A 363 5.14 -2.94 -1.28
N THR A 364 4.62 -1.95 -0.57
CA THR A 364 4.22 -0.67 -1.16
C THR A 364 5.09 0.44 -0.57
N LEU A 365 5.64 1.28 -1.45
CA LEU A 365 6.60 2.33 -1.10
C LEU A 365 6.08 3.70 -1.56
N CYS A 366 6.03 4.69 -0.68
CA CYS A 366 5.54 6.00 -1.08
C CYS A 366 6.44 6.67 -2.12
N VAL A 367 5.83 7.29 -3.14
CA VAL A 367 6.51 8.11 -4.15
C VAL A 367 7.40 9.19 -3.53
N THR A 368 7.00 9.78 -2.41
CA THR A 368 7.82 10.77 -1.69
C THR A 368 9.14 10.18 -1.23
N ARG A 369 9.16 8.92 -0.78
CA ARG A 369 10.41 8.25 -0.36
C ARG A 369 11.33 8.06 -1.54
N LYS A 370 10.82 7.66 -2.70
CA LYS A 370 11.62 7.57 -3.94
C LYS A 370 12.17 8.94 -4.35
N ILE A 371 11.37 10.01 -4.24
CA ILE A 371 11.82 11.38 -4.55
C ILE A 371 12.95 11.83 -3.62
N VAL A 372 12.86 11.52 -2.33
CA VAL A 372 13.86 11.90 -1.32
C VAL A 372 15.13 11.03 -1.42
N LEU A 373 14.97 9.71 -1.53
CA LEU A 373 16.08 8.75 -1.55
C LEU A 373 16.76 8.64 -2.92
N GLN A 374 16.03 8.90 -4.01
CA GLN A 374 16.55 8.88 -5.38
C GLN A 374 17.30 7.56 -5.68
N LYS A 375 18.60 7.63 -5.97
CA LYS A 375 19.48 6.46 -6.23
C LYS A 375 19.55 5.48 -5.04
N ASP A 376 19.24 5.93 -3.83
CA ASP A 376 19.26 5.12 -2.62
C ASP A 376 17.94 4.36 -2.38
N THR A 377 16.92 4.54 -3.24
CA THR A 377 15.66 3.76 -3.16
C THR A 377 15.93 2.25 -3.19
N GLY A 378 16.85 1.79 -4.05
CA GLY A 378 17.24 0.37 -4.09
C GLY A 378 17.93 -0.10 -2.80
N LYS A 379 18.63 0.79 -2.07
CA LYS A 379 19.26 0.47 -0.79
C LYS A 379 18.22 0.26 0.31
N GLU A 380 17.11 1.01 0.28
CA GLU A 380 15.99 0.79 1.19
C GLU A 380 15.39 -0.61 1.01
N ILE A 381 15.12 -1.01 -0.23
CA ILE A 381 14.58 -2.35 -0.52
C ILE A 381 15.61 -3.45 -0.17
N ALA A 382 16.89 -3.23 -0.45
CA ALA A 382 17.95 -4.16 -0.06
C ALA A 382 18.04 -4.32 1.47
N LYS A 383 17.94 -3.21 2.21
CA LYS A 383 17.93 -3.21 3.67
C LYS A 383 16.71 -3.93 4.22
N LEU A 384 15.52 -3.66 3.68
CA LEU A 384 14.29 -4.38 4.04
C LEU A 384 14.43 -5.89 3.80
N ARG A 385 14.89 -6.29 2.61
CA ARG A 385 15.10 -7.70 2.24
C ARG A 385 16.05 -8.39 3.22
N LYS A 386 17.17 -7.74 3.55
CA LYS A 386 18.14 -8.22 4.54
C LYS A 386 17.51 -8.37 5.93
N ASN A 387 16.77 -7.35 6.38
CA ASN A 387 16.15 -7.31 7.70
C ASN A 387 15.09 -8.40 7.89
N LEU A 388 14.30 -8.69 6.87
CA LEU A 388 13.30 -9.76 6.87
C LEU A 388 13.91 -11.15 6.63
N GLY A 389 15.14 -11.21 6.11
CA GLY A 389 15.78 -12.48 5.72
C GLY A 389 15.07 -13.20 4.57
N THR A 390 14.17 -12.52 3.85
CA THR A 390 13.44 -13.08 2.70
C THR A 390 14.32 -13.09 1.45
N LYS A 391 14.07 -14.05 0.55
CA LYS A 391 14.71 -14.06 -0.77
C LYS A 391 14.08 -13.05 -1.72
N ASP A 392 12.78 -12.84 -1.59
CA ASP A 392 11.98 -12.09 -2.54
C ASP A 392 11.19 -10.98 -1.85
N VAL A 393 11.44 -9.77 -2.36
CA VAL A 393 10.63 -8.58 -2.09
C VAL A 393 10.12 -8.09 -3.44
N ALA A 394 8.81 -7.93 -3.59
CA ALA A 394 8.22 -7.43 -4.84
C ALA A 394 7.13 -6.41 -4.53
N GLY A 395 6.96 -5.43 -5.41
CA GLY A 395 6.08 -4.32 -5.09
C GLY A 395 6.08 -3.19 -6.08
N PHE A 396 5.50 -2.07 -5.64
CA PHE A 396 5.36 -0.87 -6.43
C PHE A 396 5.46 0.39 -5.59
N VAL A 397 5.80 1.48 -6.28
CA VAL A 397 5.86 2.83 -5.71
C VAL A 397 4.50 3.51 -5.89
N CYS A 398 3.82 3.75 -4.76
CA CYS A 398 2.42 4.19 -4.66
C CYS A 398 2.29 5.66 -4.23
N PHE A 399 1.06 6.17 -4.25
CA PHE A 399 0.70 7.53 -3.83
C PHE A 399 -0.02 7.55 -2.48
N GLY A 400 0.53 6.78 -1.54
CA GLY A 400 -0.06 6.55 -0.23
C GLY A 400 -0.27 5.05 0.01
N GLU A 401 -0.08 4.67 1.26
CA GLU A 401 -0.07 3.28 1.71
C GLU A 401 -1.27 3.05 2.60
N THR A 402 -1.95 1.91 2.43
CA THR A 402 -2.95 1.45 3.40
C THR A 402 -2.40 0.26 4.15
N GLY A 403 -2.30 0.39 5.47
CA GLY A 403 -1.68 -0.64 6.30
C GLY A 403 -1.80 -0.30 7.77
N SER A 404 -1.14 -1.11 8.59
CA SER A 404 -0.99 -0.83 10.01
C SER A 404 0.29 -1.46 10.54
N ARG A 405 0.69 -1.01 11.73
CA ARG A 405 1.60 -1.79 12.57
C ARG A 405 0.86 -3.05 13.07
N PRO A 406 1.59 -4.13 13.42
CA PRO A 406 0.96 -5.35 13.92
C PRO A 406 -0.01 -5.09 15.08
N GLY A 407 -1.20 -5.69 15.00
CA GLY A 407 -2.25 -5.56 16.04
C GLY A 407 -2.98 -4.21 16.07
N GLN A 408 -2.67 -3.28 15.15
CA GLN A 408 -3.34 -1.98 15.06
C GLN A 408 -4.31 -1.92 13.88
N GLN A 409 -5.22 -0.93 13.94
CA GLN A 409 -6.19 -0.68 12.88
C GLN A 409 -5.51 -0.16 11.61
N ALA A 410 -6.04 -0.54 10.46
CA ALA A 410 -5.59 -0.04 9.19
C ALA A 410 -5.83 1.46 9.05
N MET A 411 -4.83 2.17 8.55
CA MET A 411 -4.88 3.60 8.26
C MET A 411 -4.30 3.87 6.88
N PHE A 412 -4.56 5.08 6.39
CA PHE A 412 -3.95 5.59 5.18
C PHE A 412 -2.90 6.65 5.52
N GLU A 413 -1.67 6.43 5.05
CA GLU A 413 -0.50 7.25 5.35
C GLU A 413 0.33 7.55 4.11
N HIS A 414 1.23 8.52 4.26
CA HIS A 414 2.18 8.93 3.23
C HIS A 414 3.59 8.87 3.77
N VAL A 415 4.57 8.89 2.87
CA VAL A 415 5.99 8.83 3.25
C VAL A 415 6.28 7.53 4.01
N THR A 416 5.51 6.46 3.78
CA THR A 416 5.68 5.19 4.50
C THR A 416 6.18 4.07 3.59
N LEU A 417 6.76 3.08 4.25
CA LEU A 417 7.07 1.76 3.72
C LEU A 417 6.11 0.78 4.37
N ASN A 418 5.29 0.11 3.57
CA ASN A 418 4.30 -0.87 4.03
C ASN A 418 4.62 -2.24 3.47
N VAL A 419 4.61 -3.25 4.33
CA VAL A 419 5.07 -4.61 4.01
C VAL A 419 4.05 -5.62 4.48
N PHE A 420 3.72 -6.55 3.58
CA PHE A 420 2.91 -7.72 3.85
C PHE A 420 3.70 -8.99 3.52
N ASN A 421 3.95 -9.81 4.53
CA ASN A 421 4.75 -11.02 4.43
C ASN A 421 3.84 -12.25 4.41
N LEU A 422 4.11 -13.15 3.48
CA LEU A 422 3.57 -14.51 3.46
C LEU A 422 4.69 -15.50 3.78
N TYR A 423 4.42 -16.45 4.67
CA TYR A 423 5.39 -17.46 5.10
C TYR A 423 5.01 -18.82 4.54
N ASP A 424 6.00 -19.66 4.27
CA ASP A 424 5.80 -21.06 3.90
C ASP A 424 5.51 -21.95 5.13
N LYS A 425 4.60 -21.48 5.99
CA LYS A 425 4.26 -22.10 7.29
C LYS A 425 2.77 -21.95 7.54
N LEU A 426 2.17 -22.94 8.22
CA LEU A 426 0.78 -22.89 8.63
C LEU A 426 0.65 -22.29 10.03
N MET A 427 -0.43 -21.53 10.26
CA MET A 427 -0.75 -20.96 11.57
C MET A 427 -1.02 -22.01 12.65
N THR A 428 -1.37 -23.25 12.27
CA THR A 428 -1.52 -24.36 13.23
C THR A 428 -0.21 -24.78 13.87
N LYS A 429 0.94 -24.37 13.30
CA LYS A 429 2.29 -24.69 13.77
C LYS A 429 2.94 -23.51 14.50
N MET A 430 2.13 -22.62 15.07
CA MET A 430 2.61 -21.57 15.96
C MET A 430 2.48 -22.06 17.39
N ASP A 431 3.62 -22.21 18.06
CA ASP A 431 3.72 -22.56 19.47
C ASP A 431 3.29 -21.38 20.38
#